data_AF-A0A6A5HTU3-F1
#
_entry.id   AF-A0A6A5HTU3-F1
#
_cell.length_a   1.000
_cell.length_b   1.000
_cell.length_c   1.000
_cell.angle_alpha   90.00
_cell.angle_beta   90.00
_cell.angle_gamma   90.00
#
_symmetry.space_group_name_H-M   'P 1'
#
loop_
_entity.id
_entity.type
_entity.pdbx_description
1 polymer ?
#
loop_
_entity_poly.entity_id
_entity_poly.type
_entity_poly.pdbx_seq_one_letter_code
_entity_poly.pdbx_strand_id
1 'polypeptide(L)'
;MGRCKTNAPKDVVKSEKSSETGIAPKFQNQKYIIPPLFHNKWSDKNADRTLLNDTIIEFYMCEYMRLKVYDENARARYHLFHTFFYSRLRVNFGQYFKEGPPRRSEFAIHYNRMFQQKVKPSAILQKEILVIPVHNNKPKHWFLVLVHNPSGAIRRRIVDSKEVKSGNRRSLLTKQIAEYARFEEAGECRVVIMDSLLNSKKYQSDLSKAHSHAFDYIRLWLQMAASACDEELMSSRVRKVVCESLPKQHNDVDCGVYMLAYAEYFTWFNTEWMKTPTESLAYLKMEDDLKSLLNTEEPRLRLDKLFQKMKDPHPLKEGAL
;
A
#
# COMPACT_ATOMS: atom_id res chain seq x y z
N MET A 1 80.67 24.88 -3.49
CA MET A 1 79.75 23.84 -4.00
C MET A 1 78.41 23.97 -3.28
N GLY A 2 77.50 24.77 -3.83
CA GLY A 2 76.13 24.88 -3.36
C GLY A 2 75.25 23.83 -4.04
N ARG A 3 74.33 23.22 -3.29
CA ARG A 3 73.17 22.51 -3.87
C ARG A 3 71.90 23.08 -3.25
N CYS A 4 71.28 23.98 -4.01
CA CYS A 4 69.85 24.24 -3.96
C CYS A 4 69.09 22.93 -4.20
N LYS A 5 68.10 22.64 -3.36
CA LYS A 5 66.96 21.80 -3.74
C LYS A 5 65.69 22.59 -3.43
N THR A 6 64.99 22.88 -4.51
CA THR A 6 63.73 23.60 -4.62
C THR A 6 62.60 22.83 -3.93
N ASN A 7 61.92 23.46 -2.97
CA ASN A 7 60.64 22.98 -2.46
C ASN A 7 59.54 23.39 -3.45
N ALA A 8 58.89 22.41 -4.08
CA ALA A 8 57.64 22.61 -4.80
C ALA A 8 56.49 22.74 -3.78
N PRO A 9 55.48 23.61 -4.01
CA PRO A 9 54.33 23.70 -3.13
C PRO A 9 53.48 22.43 -3.27
N LYS A 10 53.13 21.81 -2.14
CA LYS A 10 52.09 20.79 -2.09
C LYS A 10 50.76 21.50 -2.29
N ASP A 11 50.16 21.31 -3.46
CA ASP A 11 48.76 21.67 -3.71
C ASP A 11 47.88 20.99 -2.66
N VAL A 12 47.30 21.81 -1.79
CA VAL A 12 46.21 21.43 -0.89
C VAL A 12 44.99 21.24 -1.77
N VAL A 13 44.85 20.03 -2.32
CA VAL A 13 43.56 19.56 -2.83
C VAL A 13 42.63 19.52 -1.62
N LYS A 14 41.80 20.54 -1.48
CA LYS A 14 40.63 20.51 -0.60
C LYS A 14 39.79 19.32 -1.05
N SER A 15 39.90 18.21 -0.33
CA SER A 15 38.95 17.13 -0.45
C SER A 15 37.61 17.66 0.03
N GLU A 16 36.71 17.92 -0.93
CA GLU A 16 35.30 18.09 -0.63
C GLU A 16 34.84 16.82 0.07
N LYS A 17 34.63 16.91 1.39
CA LYS A 17 33.86 15.95 2.17
C LYS A 17 32.45 15.91 1.59
N SER A 18 32.22 15.04 0.61
CA SER A 18 30.90 14.71 0.12
C SER A 18 30.14 14.01 1.24
N SER A 19 29.05 14.64 1.67
CA SER A 19 28.27 14.33 2.86
C SER A 19 27.59 12.96 2.82
N GLU A 20 27.93 12.10 3.79
CA GLU A 20 27.20 10.88 4.18
C GLU A 20 25.87 11.16 4.90
N THR A 21 25.31 12.37 4.80
CA THR A 21 24.15 12.79 5.59
C THR A 21 22.88 12.72 4.73
N GLY A 22 21.85 12.05 5.25
CA GLY A 22 20.53 11.96 4.60
C GLY A 22 19.97 13.33 4.18
N ILE A 23 19.03 13.30 3.23
CA ILE A 23 18.38 14.50 2.70
C ILE A 23 17.31 14.94 3.70
N ALA A 24 17.25 16.24 4.04
CA ALA A 24 16.20 16.77 4.92
C ALA A 24 15.25 17.73 4.19
N PRO A 25 14.40 17.26 3.26
CA PRO A 25 13.54 18.12 2.47
C PRO A 25 12.42 18.75 3.31
N LYS A 26 11.92 19.90 2.83
CA LYS A 26 10.70 20.54 3.37
C LYS A 26 9.55 20.34 2.40
N PHE A 27 8.43 19.82 2.89
CA PHE A 27 7.19 19.68 2.12
C PHE A 27 6.02 20.13 3.00
N GLN A 28 5.16 21.01 2.47
CA GLN A 28 4.06 21.63 3.25
C GLN A 28 4.48 22.18 4.62
N ASN A 29 5.62 22.87 4.68
CA ASN A 29 6.22 23.42 5.92
C ASN A 29 6.66 22.38 6.97
N GLN A 30 6.57 21.08 6.66
CA GLN A 30 7.08 20.00 7.50
C GLN A 30 8.44 19.52 6.98
N LYS A 31 9.37 19.27 7.91
CA LYS A 31 10.71 18.74 7.61
C LYS A 31 10.69 17.22 7.70
N TYR A 32 11.19 16.56 6.66
CA TYR A 32 11.35 15.10 6.62
C TYR A 32 12.83 14.75 6.70
N ILE A 33 13.18 13.59 7.25
CA ILE A 33 14.56 13.06 7.23
C ILE A 33 14.55 11.84 6.32
N ILE A 34 14.98 12.05 5.08
CA ILE A 34 15.02 11.02 4.04
C ILE A 34 16.42 10.37 4.06
N PRO A 35 16.52 9.06 4.33
CA PRO A 35 17.79 8.35 4.26
C PRO A 35 18.31 8.29 2.82
N PRO A 36 19.61 8.03 2.63
CA PRO A 36 20.18 7.91 1.30
C PRO A 36 19.61 6.69 0.55
N LEU A 37 19.35 6.88 -0.75
CA LEU A 37 18.86 5.85 -1.67
C LEU A 37 19.97 4.85 -2.09
N PHE A 38 21.21 5.14 -1.73
CA PHE A 38 22.41 4.38 -2.07
C PHE A 38 23.36 4.26 -0.86
N HIS A 39 24.12 3.16 -0.77
CA HIS A 39 25.10 2.90 0.28
C HIS A 39 26.37 3.76 0.15
N ASN A 40 26.78 4.08 -1.08
CA ASN A 40 27.92 4.92 -1.42
C ASN A 40 27.44 6.15 -2.23
N LYS A 41 28.38 6.96 -2.77
CA LYS A 41 28.05 7.89 -3.88
C LYS A 41 27.31 7.13 -4.99
N TRP A 42 26.47 7.87 -5.72
CA TRP A 42 25.68 7.32 -6.83
C TRP A 42 26.51 6.37 -7.72
N SER A 43 25.90 5.23 -8.04
CA SER A 43 26.49 4.23 -8.92
C SER A 43 25.38 3.46 -9.64
N ASP A 44 25.65 3.04 -10.87
CA ASP A 44 24.75 2.21 -11.68
C ASP A 44 24.60 0.78 -11.14
N LYS A 45 25.40 0.38 -10.15
CA LYS A 45 25.45 -0.98 -9.65
C LYS A 45 24.32 -1.24 -8.66
N ASN A 46 23.55 -2.31 -8.90
CA ASN A 46 22.50 -2.77 -7.99
C ASN A 46 22.98 -2.99 -6.54
N ALA A 47 24.24 -3.37 -6.34
CA ALA A 47 24.82 -3.60 -5.02
C ALA A 47 24.97 -2.31 -4.18
N ASP A 48 25.02 -1.14 -4.82
CA ASP A 48 25.12 0.14 -4.13
C ASP A 48 23.75 0.75 -3.80
N ARG A 49 22.64 0.15 -4.26
CA ARG A 49 21.28 0.62 -3.98
C ARG A 49 20.79 0.15 -2.61
N THR A 50 20.05 1.01 -1.89
CA THR A 50 19.41 0.64 -0.61
C THR A 50 17.94 0.24 -0.82
N LEU A 51 17.43 -0.64 0.05
CA LEU A 51 15.99 -0.86 0.18
C LEU A 51 15.31 0.46 0.59
N LEU A 52 14.19 0.80 -0.05
CA LEU A 52 13.38 1.92 0.42
C LEU A 52 12.84 1.59 1.81
N ASN A 53 12.97 2.52 2.75
CA ASN A 53 12.46 2.33 4.10
C ASN A 53 11.07 2.95 4.27
N ASP A 54 10.46 2.73 5.44
CA ASP A 54 9.15 3.27 5.79
C ASP A 54 9.05 4.78 5.54
N THR A 55 10.06 5.57 5.94
CA THR A 55 10.03 7.04 5.78
C THR A 55 9.89 7.47 4.32
N ILE A 56 10.58 6.80 3.41
CA ILE A 56 10.51 7.08 1.97
C ILE A 56 9.14 6.69 1.42
N ILE A 57 8.67 5.49 1.75
CA ILE A 57 7.38 4.96 1.28
C ILE A 57 6.23 5.83 1.79
N GLU A 58 6.22 6.15 3.09
CA GLU A 58 5.20 7.00 3.71
C GLU A 58 5.19 8.40 3.12
N PHE A 59 6.36 9.02 2.98
CA PHE A 59 6.46 10.32 2.32
C PHE A 59 5.89 10.26 0.90
N TYR A 60 6.33 9.29 0.10
CA TYR A 60 5.93 9.24 -1.30
C TYR A 60 4.44 8.97 -1.44
N MET A 61 3.89 8.00 -0.71
CA MET A 61 2.49 7.61 -0.84
C MET A 61 1.55 8.60 -0.13
N CYS A 62 1.77 8.87 1.15
CA CYS A 62 0.82 9.61 1.97
C CYS A 62 0.92 11.13 1.78
N GLU A 63 2.10 11.64 1.39
CA GLU A 63 2.32 13.07 1.18
C GLU A 63 2.33 13.39 -0.31
N TYR A 64 3.28 12.87 -1.07
CA TYR A 64 3.46 13.24 -2.47
C TYR A 64 2.30 12.76 -3.36
N MET A 65 1.99 11.46 -3.41
CA MET A 65 0.90 10.95 -4.25
C MET A 65 -0.43 11.58 -3.86
N ARG A 66 -0.74 11.61 -2.56
CA ARG A 66 -1.99 12.21 -2.07
C ARG A 66 -2.17 13.66 -2.49
N LEU A 67 -1.11 14.48 -2.44
CA LEU A 67 -1.23 15.93 -2.57
C LEU A 67 -0.80 16.48 -3.93
N LYS A 68 -0.01 15.72 -4.70
CA LYS A 68 0.56 16.14 -5.99
C LYS A 68 0.15 15.25 -7.16
N VAL A 69 -0.20 13.99 -6.92
CA VAL A 69 -0.65 13.08 -7.99
C VAL A 69 -2.18 13.03 -8.03
N TYR A 70 -2.82 12.78 -6.89
CA TYR A 70 -4.27 12.67 -6.82
C TYR A 70 -4.97 14.03 -6.86
N ASP A 71 -6.01 14.11 -7.68
CA ASP A 71 -6.99 15.19 -7.63
C ASP A 71 -7.90 15.08 -6.39
N GLU A 72 -8.87 15.99 -6.26
CA GLU A 72 -9.84 15.96 -5.16
C GLU A 72 -10.73 14.71 -5.17
N ASN A 73 -11.12 14.24 -6.36
CA ASN A 73 -11.98 13.08 -6.51
C ASN A 73 -11.29 11.78 -6.07
N ALA A 74 -10.06 11.53 -6.53
CA ALA A 74 -9.24 10.41 -6.09
C ALA A 74 -8.95 10.48 -4.58
N ARG A 75 -8.66 11.66 -4.02
CA ARG A 75 -8.49 11.83 -2.56
C ARG A 75 -9.76 11.50 -1.77
N ALA A 76 -10.95 11.76 -2.34
CA ALA A 76 -12.22 11.42 -1.70
C ALA A 76 -12.53 9.92 -1.79
N ARG A 77 -12.20 9.27 -2.91
CA ARG A 77 -12.52 7.85 -3.16
C ARG A 77 -11.49 6.88 -2.60
N TYR A 78 -10.22 7.28 -2.49
CA TYR A 78 -9.14 6.39 -2.07
C TYR A 78 -8.64 6.70 -0.65
N HIS A 79 -8.09 5.69 0.00
CA HIS A 79 -7.41 5.84 1.29
C HIS A 79 -6.02 5.20 1.23
N LEU A 80 -5.00 6.03 1.45
CA LEU A 80 -3.61 5.61 1.53
C LEU A 80 -3.28 5.29 2.99
N PHE A 81 -2.96 4.04 3.29
CA PHE A 81 -2.53 3.64 4.63
C PHE A 81 -1.03 3.90 4.82
N HIS A 82 -0.68 4.37 6.02
CA HIS A 82 0.70 4.37 6.52
C HIS A 82 1.29 2.95 6.55
N THR A 83 2.61 2.82 6.43
CA THR A 83 3.28 1.51 6.41
C THR A 83 3.11 0.74 7.73
N PHE A 84 2.90 1.46 8.83
CA PHE A 84 2.63 0.87 10.13
C PHE A 84 1.25 0.19 10.26
N PHE A 85 0.31 0.45 9.35
CA PHE A 85 -1.02 -0.17 9.40
C PHE A 85 -0.92 -1.70 9.36
N TYR A 86 -0.21 -2.24 8.38
CA TYR A 86 -0.05 -3.68 8.26
C TYR A 86 0.74 -4.29 9.43
N SER A 87 1.78 -3.58 9.90
CA SER A 87 2.53 -3.99 11.09
C SER A 87 1.62 -4.10 12.31
N ARG A 88 0.67 -3.18 12.49
CA ARG A 88 -0.34 -3.23 13.56
C ARG A 88 -1.28 -4.42 13.41
N LEU A 89 -1.72 -4.75 12.18
CA LEU A 89 -2.51 -5.96 11.94
C LEU A 89 -1.76 -7.22 12.37
N ARG A 90 -0.49 -7.34 11.94
CA ARG A 90 0.35 -8.50 12.27
C ARG A 90 0.54 -8.69 13.78
N VAL A 91 0.79 -7.60 14.51
CA VAL A 91 0.95 -7.64 15.97
C VAL A 91 -0.35 -8.07 16.65
N ASN A 92 -1.47 -7.43 16.29
CA ASN A 92 -2.75 -7.67 16.95
C ASN A 92 -3.36 -9.04 16.60
N PHE A 93 -3.15 -9.53 15.38
CA PHE A 93 -3.82 -10.73 14.89
C PHE A 93 -2.94 -11.97 14.90
N GLY A 94 -1.62 -11.84 15.01
CA GLY A 94 -0.71 -13.00 15.00
C GLY A 94 -1.06 -14.07 16.03
N GLN A 95 -1.59 -13.69 17.19
CA GLN A 95 -2.10 -14.62 18.21
C GLN A 95 -3.37 -15.37 17.78
N TYR A 96 -4.27 -14.72 17.05
CA TYR A 96 -5.54 -15.31 16.62
C TYR A 96 -5.37 -16.42 15.58
N PHE A 97 -4.30 -16.39 14.80
CA PHE A 97 -3.99 -17.50 13.89
C PHE A 97 -3.36 -18.70 14.61
N LYS A 98 -2.95 -18.54 15.86
CA LYS A 98 -2.48 -19.64 16.72
C LYS A 98 -3.61 -20.24 17.57
N GLU A 99 -4.44 -19.38 18.16
CA GLU A 99 -5.48 -19.77 19.13
C GLU A 99 -6.89 -19.89 18.53
N GLY A 100 -7.07 -19.43 17.28
CA GLY A 100 -8.35 -19.29 16.62
C GLY A 100 -8.84 -17.82 16.63
N PRO A 101 -9.59 -17.39 15.59
CA PRO A 101 -10.13 -16.04 15.52
C PRO A 101 -11.15 -15.81 16.64
N PRO A 102 -11.34 -14.55 17.10
CA PRO A 102 -12.39 -14.24 18.07
C PRO A 102 -13.78 -14.59 17.53
N ARG A 103 -14.77 -14.69 18.42
CA ARG A 103 -16.15 -14.92 17.96
C ARG A 103 -16.66 -13.70 17.20
N ARG A 104 -17.53 -13.91 16.20
CA ARG A 104 -18.10 -12.79 15.41
C ARG A 104 -18.78 -11.74 16.28
N SER A 105 -19.44 -12.15 17.37
CA SER A 105 -20.06 -11.24 18.34
C SER A 105 -19.08 -10.32 19.07
N GLU A 106 -17.79 -10.67 19.08
CA GLU A 106 -16.72 -9.91 19.76
C GLU A 106 -15.97 -8.98 18.79
N PHE A 107 -16.24 -9.07 17.48
CA PHE A 107 -15.50 -8.34 16.45
C PHE A 107 -15.49 -6.82 16.65
N ALA A 108 -16.65 -6.19 16.87
CA ALA A 108 -16.76 -4.76 17.14
C ALA A 108 -15.92 -4.32 18.36
N ILE A 109 -16.00 -5.08 19.46
CA ILE A 109 -15.26 -4.81 20.70
C ILE A 109 -13.76 -4.89 20.44
N HIS A 110 -13.31 -5.95 19.77
CA HIS A 110 -11.90 -6.12 19.43
C HIS A 110 -11.43 -5.02 18.46
N TYR A 111 -12.26 -4.60 17.50
CA TYR A 111 -11.94 -3.50 16.59
C TYR A 111 -11.69 -2.21 17.36
N ASN A 112 -12.66 -1.81 18.18
CA ASN A 112 -12.60 -0.57 18.96
C ASN A 112 -11.41 -0.55 19.92
N ARG A 113 -11.07 -1.70 20.53
CA ARG A 113 -9.89 -1.83 21.40
C ARG A 113 -8.58 -1.73 20.61
N MET A 114 -8.46 -2.45 19.50
CA MET A 114 -7.19 -2.64 18.78
C MET A 114 -6.87 -1.53 17.80
N PHE A 115 -7.90 -0.88 17.27
CA PHE A 115 -7.83 0.11 16.19
C PHE A 115 -8.55 1.39 16.58
N GLN A 116 -8.45 1.82 17.84
CA GLN A 116 -8.86 3.16 18.29
C GLN A 116 -8.39 4.19 17.25
N GLN A 117 -9.33 4.74 16.49
CA GLN A 117 -9.05 5.56 15.32
C GLN A 117 -9.76 6.90 15.45
N LYS A 118 -9.07 7.94 14.99
CA LYS A 118 -9.69 9.26 14.75
C LYS A 118 -10.72 9.21 13.62
N VAL A 119 -10.59 8.23 12.72
CA VAL A 119 -11.46 8.04 11.55
C VAL A 119 -12.46 6.92 11.85
N LYS A 120 -13.74 7.16 11.57
CA LYS A 120 -14.78 6.15 11.75
C LYS A 120 -14.58 4.98 10.77
N PRO A 121 -14.84 3.73 11.16
CA PRO A 121 -14.72 2.57 10.28
C PRO A 121 -15.58 2.71 9.01
N SER A 122 -16.78 3.28 9.13
CA SER A 122 -17.67 3.54 7.99
C SER A 122 -17.04 4.44 6.92
N ALA A 123 -16.27 5.46 7.32
CA ALA A 123 -15.60 6.37 6.39
C ALA A 123 -14.47 5.68 5.59
N ILE A 124 -13.89 4.61 6.13
CA ILE A 124 -12.90 3.79 5.43
C ILE A 124 -13.59 2.74 4.55
N LEU A 125 -14.64 2.09 5.04
CA LEU A 125 -15.39 1.07 4.28
C LEU A 125 -16.10 1.64 3.04
N GLN A 126 -16.49 2.92 3.09
CA GLN A 126 -17.09 3.65 1.96
C GLN A 126 -16.09 4.07 0.87
N LYS A 127 -14.79 3.87 1.09
CA LYS A 127 -13.77 4.14 0.06
C LYS A 127 -13.91 3.14 -1.07
N GLU A 128 -13.54 3.55 -2.27
CA GLU A 128 -13.50 2.66 -3.43
C GLU A 128 -12.24 1.79 -3.41
N ILE A 129 -11.08 2.39 -3.07
CA ILE A 129 -9.79 1.70 -2.95
C ILE A 129 -9.13 2.02 -1.61
N LEU A 130 -8.66 0.97 -0.93
CA LEU A 130 -7.66 1.08 0.13
C LEU A 130 -6.30 0.68 -0.43
N VAL A 131 -5.32 1.57 -0.30
CA VAL A 131 -3.95 1.37 -0.77
C VAL A 131 -3.08 1.04 0.44
N ILE A 132 -2.62 -0.21 0.54
CA ILE A 132 -1.91 -0.73 1.71
C ILE A 132 -0.50 -1.17 1.30
N PRO A 133 0.54 -0.40 1.63
CA PRO A 133 1.91 -0.89 1.52
C PRO A 133 2.17 -1.97 2.57
N VAL A 134 2.74 -3.10 2.15
CA VAL A 134 3.05 -4.22 3.03
C VAL A 134 4.54 -4.50 3.06
N HIS A 135 5.13 -4.41 4.25
CA HIS A 135 6.51 -4.85 4.50
C HIS A 135 6.53 -6.24 5.13
N ASN A 136 7.18 -7.18 4.45
CA ASN A 136 7.58 -8.44 5.01
C ASN A 136 8.99 -8.33 5.63
N ASN A 137 9.23 -9.02 6.75
CA ASN A 137 10.52 -8.95 7.44
C ASN A 137 11.51 -10.03 6.96
N LYS A 138 10.99 -11.16 6.47
CA LYS A 138 11.78 -12.31 6.00
C LYS A 138 11.13 -12.91 4.73
N PRO A 139 11.65 -12.62 3.53
CA PRO A 139 12.69 -11.61 3.25
C PRO A 139 12.23 -10.19 3.61
N LYS A 140 13.18 -9.27 3.78
CA LYS A 140 12.90 -7.83 3.82
C LYS A 140 12.38 -7.42 2.44
N HIS A 141 11.08 -7.19 2.33
CA HIS A 141 10.41 -7.07 1.04
C HIS A 141 9.16 -6.22 1.11
N TRP A 142 8.98 -5.35 0.13
CA TRP A 142 7.80 -4.53 -0.04
C TRP A 142 6.91 -5.09 -1.15
N PHE A 143 5.62 -5.20 -0.88
CA PHE A 143 4.60 -5.45 -1.90
C PHE A 143 3.36 -4.62 -1.62
N LEU A 144 2.52 -4.43 -2.64
CA LEU A 144 1.32 -3.62 -2.53
C LEU A 144 0.09 -4.51 -2.36
N VAL A 145 -0.83 -4.09 -1.50
CA VAL A 145 -2.20 -4.61 -1.50
C VAL A 145 -3.17 -3.49 -1.81
N LEU A 146 -4.01 -3.68 -2.83
CA LEU A 146 -5.17 -2.84 -3.11
C LEU A 146 -6.42 -3.58 -2.66
N VAL A 147 -7.22 -2.96 -1.80
CA VAL A 147 -8.57 -3.45 -1.46
C VAL A 147 -9.58 -2.64 -2.25
N HIS A 148 -10.20 -3.26 -3.23
CA HIS A 148 -11.27 -2.66 -4.03
C HIS A 148 -12.64 -3.03 -3.48
N ASN A 149 -13.52 -2.02 -3.41
CA ASN A 149 -14.89 -2.12 -2.91
C ASN A 149 -14.95 -2.81 -1.53
N PRO A 150 -14.34 -2.22 -0.48
CA PRO A 150 -14.27 -2.80 0.87
C PRO A 150 -15.66 -3.11 1.44
N SER A 151 -16.65 -2.26 1.15
CA SER A 151 -18.05 -2.48 1.55
C SER A 151 -18.81 -3.47 0.66
N GLY A 152 -18.24 -3.91 -0.47
CA GLY A 152 -18.91 -4.77 -1.45
C GLY A 152 -19.38 -6.10 -0.90
N ALA A 153 -18.62 -6.65 0.05
CA ALA A 153 -18.95 -7.90 0.73
C ALA A 153 -19.87 -7.71 1.96
N ILE A 154 -20.31 -6.48 2.27
CA ILE A 154 -21.25 -6.23 3.38
C ILE A 154 -22.65 -6.68 2.95
N ARG A 155 -23.30 -7.44 3.84
CA ARG A 155 -24.62 -8.01 3.63
C ARG A 155 -25.69 -6.91 3.71
N ARG A 156 -26.28 -6.52 2.58
CA ARG A 156 -27.31 -5.47 2.54
C ARG A 156 -28.71 -6.05 2.70
N ARG A 157 -29.46 -5.54 3.67
CA ARG A 157 -30.85 -5.90 3.93
C ARG A 157 -31.76 -5.20 2.90
N ILE A 158 -32.66 -5.96 2.27
CA ILE A 158 -33.76 -5.38 1.50
C ILE A 158 -34.85 -4.97 2.49
N VAL A 159 -35.10 -3.66 2.63
CA VAL A 159 -36.23 -3.15 3.41
C VAL A 159 -37.46 -3.15 2.50
N ASP A 160 -38.29 -4.19 2.60
CA ASP A 160 -39.62 -4.17 2.01
C ASP A 160 -40.51 -3.19 2.79
N SER A 161 -40.98 -2.13 2.14
CA SER A 161 -41.86 -1.09 2.72
C SER A 161 -43.31 -1.55 2.99
N LYS A 162 -43.57 -2.86 3.02
CA LYS A 162 -44.91 -3.41 3.30
C LYS A 162 -44.93 -4.13 4.65
N GLU A 163 -45.19 -3.37 5.71
CA GLU A 163 -45.49 -3.92 7.03
C GLU A 163 -46.75 -4.81 6.96
N VAL A 164 -46.57 -6.13 7.07
CA VAL A 164 -47.69 -7.06 7.26
C VAL A 164 -47.94 -7.22 8.77
N LYS A 165 -48.96 -6.50 9.26
CA LYS A 165 -49.57 -6.71 10.57
C LYS A 165 -50.20 -8.10 10.63
N SER A 166 -49.62 -9.02 11.38
CA SER A 166 -50.35 -10.17 11.92
C SER A 166 -49.52 -10.85 13.02
N GLY A 167 -50.16 -11.01 14.19
CA GLY A 167 -49.57 -11.48 15.44
C GLY A 167 -49.82 -12.96 15.68
N ASN A 168 -49.05 -13.83 15.02
CA ASN A 168 -49.07 -15.26 15.30
C ASN A 168 -47.63 -15.79 15.49
N ARG A 169 -47.37 -16.67 16.47
CA ARG A 169 -46.02 -17.15 16.82
C ARG A 169 -45.34 -17.93 15.69
N ARG A 170 -46.12 -18.68 14.88
CA ARG A 170 -45.65 -19.28 13.61
C ARG A 170 -45.23 -18.22 12.58
N SER A 171 -45.88 -17.05 12.59
CA SER A 171 -45.49 -15.93 11.71
C SER A 171 -44.16 -15.31 12.12
N LEU A 172 -43.71 -15.43 13.37
CA LEU A 172 -42.43 -14.87 13.83
C LEU A 172 -41.23 -15.64 13.26
N LEU A 173 -41.25 -16.98 13.32
CA LEU A 173 -40.17 -17.78 12.72
C LEU A 173 -40.16 -17.66 11.20
N THR A 174 -41.33 -17.67 10.55
CA THR A 174 -41.43 -17.42 9.10
C THR A 174 -40.96 -16.01 8.74
N LYS A 175 -41.27 -14.99 9.55
CA LYS A 175 -40.75 -13.62 9.38
C LYS A 175 -39.23 -13.58 9.54
N GLN A 176 -38.67 -14.23 10.56
CA GLN A 176 -37.22 -14.32 10.76
C GLN A 176 -36.53 -15.02 9.58
N ILE A 177 -37.05 -16.16 9.11
CA ILE A 177 -36.48 -16.88 7.95
C ILE A 177 -36.61 -16.03 6.68
N ALA A 178 -37.78 -15.41 6.43
CA ALA A 178 -37.98 -14.54 5.27
C ALA A 178 -37.09 -13.30 5.32
N GLU A 179 -36.90 -12.69 6.49
CA GLU A 179 -35.95 -11.60 6.72
C GLU A 179 -34.52 -12.06 6.43
N TYR A 180 -34.14 -13.25 6.88
CA TYR A 180 -32.86 -13.90 6.55
C TYR A 180 -32.66 -14.18 5.05
N ALA A 181 -33.74 -14.38 4.30
CA ALA A 181 -33.73 -14.65 2.87
C ALA A 181 -33.79 -13.38 1.99
N ARG A 182 -34.14 -12.21 2.55
CA ARG A 182 -34.30 -10.92 1.84
C ARG A 182 -33.02 -10.07 1.82
N PHE A 183 -31.88 -10.68 1.56
CA PHE A 183 -30.65 -9.91 1.36
C PHE A 183 -30.34 -9.86 -0.14
N GLU A 184 -29.89 -8.71 -0.63
CA GLU A 184 -29.27 -8.65 -1.96
C GLU A 184 -28.04 -9.57 -1.97
N GLU A 185 -27.72 -10.17 -3.11
CA GLU A 185 -26.39 -10.76 -3.28
C GLU A 185 -25.37 -9.65 -3.08
N ALA A 186 -24.67 -9.69 -1.94
CA ALA A 186 -23.52 -8.83 -1.72
C ALA A 186 -22.58 -8.97 -2.93
N GLY A 187 -22.07 -7.85 -3.41
CA GLY A 187 -21.03 -7.82 -4.45
C GLY A 187 -19.73 -8.42 -3.91
N GLU A 188 -18.60 -7.99 -4.48
CA GLU A 188 -17.30 -8.49 -4.06
C GLU A 188 -16.42 -7.39 -3.48
N CYS A 189 -15.77 -7.72 -2.36
CA CYS A 189 -14.59 -7.00 -1.89
C CYS A 189 -13.36 -7.74 -2.43
N ARG A 190 -12.50 -7.06 -3.18
CA ARG A 190 -11.37 -7.68 -3.89
C ARG A 190 -10.06 -7.22 -3.26
N VAL A 191 -9.31 -8.15 -2.68
CA VAL A 191 -7.99 -7.92 -2.10
C VAL A 191 -6.95 -8.34 -3.13
N VAL A 192 -6.39 -7.36 -3.84
CA VAL A 192 -5.47 -7.54 -4.97
C VAL A 192 -4.03 -7.32 -4.50
N ILE A 193 -3.21 -8.36 -4.60
CA ILE A 193 -1.81 -8.39 -4.15
C ILE A 193 -0.90 -8.22 -5.37
N MET A 194 -0.05 -7.20 -5.33
CA MET A 194 0.87 -6.86 -6.42
C MET A 194 2.31 -6.95 -5.91
N ASP A 195 3.05 -7.93 -6.44
CA ASP A 195 4.39 -8.29 -5.96
C ASP A 195 5.37 -8.48 -7.13
N SER A 196 6.44 -7.69 -7.11
CA SER A 196 7.55 -7.72 -8.08
C SER A 196 8.47 -8.94 -7.93
N LEU A 197 8.49 -9.61 -6.76
CA LEU A 197 9.26 -10.82 -6.49
C LEU A 197 8.44 -12.10 -6.54
N LEU A 198 7.17 -12.07 -6.94
CA LEU A 198 6.27 -13.25 -6.95
C LEU A 198 6.90 -14.52 -7.52
N ASN A 199 7.68 -14.40 -8.60
CA ASN A 199 8.29 -15.54 -9.31
C ASN A 199 9.69 -15.91 -8.79
N SER A 200 10.13 -15.33 -7.68
CA SER A 200 11.43 -15.61 -7.07
C SER A 200 11.45 -17.02 -6.52
N LYS A 201 12.22 -17.91 -7.16
CA LYS A 201 12.46 -19.28 -6.65
C LYS A 201 13.09 -19.28 -5.26
N LYS A 202 13.89 -18.27 -4.94
CA LYS A 202 14.58 -18.10 -3.65
C LYS A 202 13.62 -17.87 -2.50
N TYR A 203 12.53 -17.13 -2.74
CA TYR A 203 11.60 -16.68 -1.69
C TYR A 203 10.18 -17.21 -1.85
N GLN A 204 9.94 -18.15 -2.76
CA GLN A 204 8.60 -18.61 -3.14
C GLN A 204 7.73 -19.02 -1.94
N SER A 205 8.27 -19.81 -1.01
CA SER A 205 7.53 -20.28 0.16
C SER A 205 7.24 -19.16 1.16
N ASP A 206 8.19 -18.26 1.39
CA ASP A 206 8.04 -17.11 2.28
C ASP A 206 7.03 -16.09 1.71
N LEU A 207 7.08 -15.82 0.40
CA LEU A 207 6.16 -14.92 -0.27
C LEU A 207 4.73 -15.47 -0.28
N SER A 208 4.55 -16.76 -0.58
CA SER A 208 3.23 -17.40 -0.53
C SER A 208 2.59 -17.31 0.88
N LYS A 209 3.39 -17.52 1.93
CA LYS A 209 2.96 -17.31 3.32
C LYS A 209 2.63 -15.85 3.59
N ALA A 210 3.49 -14.93 3.16
CA ALA A 210 3.28 -13.49 3.35
C ALA A 210 1.98 -13.00 2.67
N HIS A 211 1.70 -13.45 1.44
CA HIS A 211 0.46 -13.11 0.72
C HIS A 211 -0.78 -13.67 1.41
N SER A 212 -0.69 -14.88 1.95
CA SER A 212 -1.80 -15.50 2.70
C SER A 212 -2.07 -14.78 4.01
N HIS A 213 -1.03 -14.49 4.80
CA HIS A 213 -1.17 -13.67 6.01
C HIS A 213 -1.71 -12.27 5.69
N ALA A 214 -1.23 -11.63 4.62
CA ALA A 214 -1.72 -10.31 4.24
C ALA A 214 -3.21 -10.32 3.93
N PHE A 215 -3.64 -11.28 3.12
CA PHE A 215 -5.05 -11.48 2.82
C PHE A 215 -5.88 -11.73 4.08
N ASP A 216 -5.47 -12.67 4.92
CA ASP A 216 -6.24 -13.07 6.09
C ASP A 216 -6.32 -11.96 7.14
N TYR A 217 -5.24 -11.22 7.36
CA TYR A 217 -5.21 -10.09 8.29
C TYR A 217 -6.11 -8.96 7.81
N ILE A 218 -6.04 -8.60 6.52
CA ILE A 218 -6.87 -7.55 5.94
C ILE A 218 -8.35 -7.98 5.95
N ARG A 219 -8.64 -9.23 5.60
CA ARG A 219 -10.01 -9.78 5.63
C ARG A 219 -10.60 -9.76 7.03
N LEU A 220 -9.85 -10.22 8.04
CA LEU A 220 -10.30 -10.17 9.44
C LEU A 220 -10.52 -8.72 9.90
N TRP A 221 -9.60 -7.81 9.55
CA TRP A 221 -9.76 -6.40 9.85
C TRP A 221 -11.03 -5.80 9.22
N LEU A 222 -11.33 -6.12 7.96
CA LEU A 222 -12.55 -5.66 7.28
C LEU A 222 -13.82 -6.19 7.95
N GLN A 223 -13.84 -7.46 8.38
CA GLN A 223 -14.95 -8.04 9.13
C GLN A 223 -15.16 -7.34 10.48
N MET A 224 -14.07 -7.03 11.16
CA MET A 224 -14.10 -6.30 12.43
C MET A 224 -14.56 -4.85 12.25
N ALA A 225 -14.12 -4.17 11.18
CA ALA A 225 -14.55 -2.83 10.83
C ALA A 225 -16.05 -2.76 10.51
N ALA A 226 -16.57 -3.72 9.73
CA ALA A 226 -17.99 -3.82 9.42
C ALA A 226 -18.81 -4.07 10.69
N SER A 227 -18.38 -5.01 11.53
CA SER A 227 -19.06 -5.27 12.81
C SER A 227 -19.07 -4.05 13.74
N ALA A 228 -18.02 -3.23 13.74
CA ALA A 228 -17.99 -1.96 14.47
C ALA A 228 -18.95 -0.89 13.92
N CYS A 229 -19.54 -1.12 12.74
CA CYS A 229 -20.62 -0.33 12.15
C CYS A 229 -21.99 -1.01 12.27
N ASP A 230 -22.11 -2.06 13.09
CA ASP A 230 -23.30 -2.93 13.17
C ASP A 230 -23.66 -3.63 11.85
N GLU A 231 -22.67 -3.83 10.98
CA GLU A 231 -22.80 -4.47 9.68
C GLU A 231 -22.14 -5.87 9.66
N GLU A 232 -22.68 -6.80 8.86
CA GLU A 232 -22.06 -8.12 8.64
C GLU A 232 -21.32 -8.17 7.31
N LEU A 233 -20.02 -8.42 7.34
CA LEU A 233 -19.23 -8.68 6.14
C LEU A 233 -19.15 -10.18 5.83
N MET A 234 -19.62 -10.55 4.64
CA MET A 234 -19.64 -11.91 4.12
C MET A 234 -18.23 -12.33 3.68
N SER A 235 -17.53 -13.10 4.52
CA SER A 235 -16.17 -13.54 4.23
C SER A 235 -16.02 -14.31 2.92
N SER A 236 -17.05 -15.02 2.45
CA SER A 236 -17.04 -15.74 1.17
C SER A 236 -17.03 -14.82 -0.05
N ARG A 237 -17.43 -13.56 0.12
CA ARG A 237 -17.44 -12.51 -0.93
C ARG A 237 -16.19 -11.63 -0.88
N VAL A 238 -15.24 -11.92 0.02
CA VAL A 238 -13.91 -11.29 0.02
C VAL A 238 -12.96 -12.14 -0.82
N ARG A 239 -12.62 -11.66 -2.00
CA ARG A 239 -11.83 -12.38 -2.99
C ARG A 239 -10.35 -12.03 -2.85
N LYS A 240 -9.48 -13.04 -2.80
CA LYS A 240 -8.02 -12.88 -2.90
C LYS A 240 -7.62 -12.94 -4.36
N VAL A 241 -6.81 -11.99 -4.82
CA VAL A 241 -6.16 -12.03 -6.13
C VAL A 241 -4.68 -11.75 -5.94
N VAL A 242 -3.82 -12.54 -6.59
CA VAL A 242 -2.38 -12.26 -6.69
C VAL A 242 -2.06 -11.99 -8.15
N CYS A 243 -1.46 -10.85 -8.46
CA CYS A 243 -1.18 -10.46 -9.83
C CYS A 243 0.09 -11.15 -10.37
N GLU A 244 -0.10 -12.04 -11.33
CA GLU A 244 0.95 -12.89 -11.90
C GLU A 244 1.69 -12.19 -13.03
N SER A 245 1.00 -11.35 -13.81
CA SER A 245 1.52 -10.77 -15.06
C SER A 245 2.19 -9.40 -14.93
N LEU A 246 2.24 -8.83 -13.73
CA LEU A 246 2.90 -7.53 -13.51
C LEU A 246 4.42 -7.60 -13.73
N PRO A 247 5.06 -6.47 -14.11
CA PRO A 247 6.52 -6.38 -14.21
C PRO A 247 7.22 -7.00 -13.00
N LYS A 248 8.32 -7.74 -13.20
CA LYS A 248 9.03 -8.40 -12.09
C LYS A 248 10.41 -7.78 -11.95
N GLN A 249 10.82 -7.52 -10.71
CA GLN A 249 12.15 -6.97 -10.47
C GLN A 249 13.23 -8.04 -10.72
N HIS A 250 14.41 -7.60 -11.14
CA HIS A 250 15.56 -8.48 -11.38
C HIS A 250 16.67 -8.37 -10.32
N ASN A 251 16.49 -7.51 -9.31
CA ASN A 251 17.41 -7.34 -8.18
C ASN A 251 16.68 -7.56 -6.84
N ASP A 252 17.41 -7.55 -5.72
CA ASP A 252 16.85 -7.83 -4.39
C ASP A 252 16.45 -6.56 -3.59
N VAL A 253 16.54 -5.35 -4.18
CA VAL A 253 16.45 -4.07 -3.45
C VAL A 253 15.42 -3.07 -3.97
N ASP A 254 14.88 -3.29 -5.18
CA ASP A 254 13.95 -2.35 -5.83
C ASP A 254 12.47 -2.63 -5.56
N CYS A 255 12.13 -3.56 -4.67
CA CYS A 255 10.72 -3.89 -4.38
C CYS A 255 9.88 -2.69 -3.96
N GLY A 256 10.46 -1.76 -3.18
CA GLY A 256 9.79 -0.51 -2.84
C GLY A 256 9.50 0.37 -4.07
N VAL A 257 10.43 0.45 -5.02
CA VAL A 257 10.26 1.23 -6.26
C VAL A 257 9.14 0.67 -7.11
N TYR A 258 9.11 -0.66 -7.30
CA TYR A 258 8.03 -1.34 -8.04
C TYR A 258 6.68 -1.15 -7.35
N MET A 259 6.64 -1.29 -6.02
CA MET A 259 5.43 -1.07 -5.23
C MET A 259 4.86 0.35 -5.43
N LEU A 260 5.71 1.38 -5.39
CA LEU A 260 5.29 2.78 -5.64
C LEU A 260 4.75 2.96 -7.06
N ALA A 261 5.39 2.35 -8.06
CA ALA A 261 4.92 2.41 -9.44
C ALA A 261 3.58 1.70 -9.64
N TYR A 262 3.36 0.55 -9.00
CA TYR A 262 2.05 -0.13 -9.02
C TYR A 262 0.98 0.73 -8.39
N ALA A 263 1.29 1.35 -7.25
CA ALA A 263 0.34 2.21 -6.56
C ALA A 263 -0.07 3.37 -7.47
N GLU A 264 0.88 4.12 -8.03
CA GLU A 264 0.60 5.23 -8.93
C GLU A 264 -0.15 4.79 -10.19
N TYR A 265 0.29 3.71 -10.84
CA TYR A 265 -0.34 3.22 -12.07
C TYR A 265 -1.78 2.77 -11.86
N PHE A 266 -2.04 1.87 -10.92
CA PHE A 266 -3.36 1.27 -10.73
C PHE A 266 -4.34 2.13 -9.93
N THR A 267 -3.91 3.27 -9.38
CA THR A 267 -4.83 4.19 -8.69
C THR A 267 -5.05 5.47 -9.47
N TRP A 268 -4.09 5.88 -10.32
CA TRP A 268 -4.15 7.16 -11.02
C TRP A 268 -4.19 7.01 -12.54
N PHE A 269 -3.25 6.26 -13.13
CA PHE A 269 -3.13 6.20 -14.60
C PHE A 269 -4.11 5.24 -15.25
N ASN A 270 -4.30 4.06 -14.66
CA ASN A 270 -5.21 3.04 -15.14
C ASN A 270 -6.14 2.60 -14.02
N THR A 271 -7.36 3.12 -14.05
CA THR A 271 -8.43 2.78 -13.11
C THR A 271 -9.43 1.76 -13.69
N GLU A 272 -9.28 1.37 -14.95
CA GLU A 272 -10.25 0.50 -15.65
C GLU A 272 -10.27 -0.93 -15.11
N TRP A 273 -9.18 -1.38 -14.47
CA TRP A 273 -9.14 -2.66 -13.76
C TRP A 273 -10.24 -2.79 -12.69
N MET A 274 -10.76 -1.66 -12.17
CA MET A 274 -11.86 -1.68 -11.21
C MET A 274 -13.16 -2.23 -11.82
N LYS A 275 -13.32 -2.20 -13.14
CA LYS A 275 -14.47 -2.79 -13.85
C LYS A 275 -14.20 -4.21 -14.33
N THR A 276 -12.95 -4.65 -14.31
CA THR A 276 -12.53 -5.98 -14.77
C THR A 276 -13.07 -7.08 -13.83
N PRO A 277 -13.55 -8.23 -14.38
CA PRO A 277 -13.95 -9.38 -13.58
C PRO A 277 -12.84 -9.87 -12.66
N THR A 278 -13.19 -10.37 -11.48
CA THR A 278 -12.23 -10.79 -10.45
C THR A 278 -11.24 -11.84 -10.96
N GLU A 279 -11.70 -12.77 -11.79
CA GLU A 279 -10.91 -13.86 -12.36
C GLU A 279 -9.83 -13.36 -13.34
N SER A 280 -10.03 -12.19 -13.94
CA SER A 280 -9.09 -11.59 -14.89
C SER A 280 -8.03 -10.70 -14.22
N LEU A 281 -8.21 -10.36 -12.93
CA LEU A 281 -7.29 -9.47 -12.21
C LEU A 281 -5.90 -10.08 -11.95
N ALA A 282 -5.76 -11.40 -12.04
CA ALA A 282 -4.43 -12.05 -11.97
C ALA A 282 -3.54 -11.66 -13.16
N TYR A 283 -4.14 -11.26 -14.28
CA TYR A 283 -3.46 -10.98 -15.55
C TYR A 283 -3.35 -9.50 -15.87
N LEU A 284 -3.47 -8.62 -14.87
CA LEU A 284 -3.23 -7.19 -15.05
C LEU A 284 -1.83 -6.94 -15.61
N LYS A 285 -1.77 -5.95 -16.50
CA LYS A 285 -0.54 -5.53 -17.18
C LYS A 285 -0.34 -4.03 -17.00
N MET A 286 0.93 -3.64 -17.09
CA MET A 286 1.34 -2.25 -17.25
C MET A 286 1.82 -2.08 -18.70
N GLU A 287 1.76 -0.87 -19.22
CA GLU A 287 2.28 -0.54 -20.55
C GLU A 287 3.75 -0.97 -20.71
N ASP A 288 4.11 -1.43 -21.92
CA ASP A 288 5.43 -2.02 -22.19
C ASP A 288 6.58 -1.03 -21.98
N ASP A 289 6.37 0.25 -22.27
CA ASP A 289 7.35 1.31 -22.02
C ASP A 289 7.61 1.47 -20.52
N LEU A 290 6.55 1.48 -19.70
CA LEU A 290 6.67 1.59 -18.25
C LEU A 290 7.33 0.35 -17.64
N LYS A 291 6.98 -0.85 -18.14
CA LYS A 291 7.65 -2.11 -17.77
C LYS A 291 9.15 -2.06 -18.06
N SER A 292 9.53 -1.52 -19.21
CA SER A 292 10.94 -1.37 -19.59
C SER A 292 11.66 -0.38 -18.68
N LEU A 293 11.01 0.75 -18.37
CA LEU A 293 11.56 1.79 -17.48
C LEU A 293 11.78 1.28 -16.05
N LEU A 294 10.89 0.43 -15.53
CA LEU A 294 11.00 -0.11 -14.16
C LEU A 294 12.24 -0.99 -13.93
N ASN A 295 12.84 -1.52 -14.99
CA ASN A 295 14.08 -2.28 -14.92
C ASN A 295 15.35 -1.41 -14.95
N THR A 296 15.20 -0.11 -15.19
CA THR A 296 16.30 0.85 -15.24
C THR A 296 16.53 1.53 -13.89
N GLU A 297 17.47 2.46 -13.81
CA GLU A 297 17.64 3.33 -12.64
C GLU A 297 16.69 4.52 -12.60
N GLU A 298 16.00 4.83 -13.70
CA GLU A 298 15.15 6.03 -13.85
C GLU A 298 14.12 6.21 -12.73
N PRO A 299 13.43 5.16 -12.24
CA PRO A 299 12.51 5.32 -11.11
C PRO A 299 13.20 5.82 -9.83
N ARG A 300 14.45 5.40 -9.57
CA ARG A 300 15.23 5.90 -8.43
C ARG A 300 15.71 7.31 -8.66
N LEU A 301 16.16 7.64 -9.87
CA LEU A 301 16.53 9.00 -10.24
C LEU A 301 15.34 9.96 -10.12
N ARG A 302 14.12 9.50 -10.45
CA ARG A 302 12.89 10.27 -10.24
C ARG A 302 12.67 10.59 -8.76
N LEU A 303 12.85 9.62 -7.88
CA LEU A 303 12.74 9.83 -6.43
C LEU A 303 13.83 10.77 -5.91
N ASP A 304 15.08 10.59 -6.33
CA ASP A 304 16.18 11.45 -5.91
C ASP A 304 15.97 12.90 -6.36
N LYS A 305 15.63 13.12 -7.64
CA LYS A 305 15.27 14.44 -8.18
C LYS A 305 14.11 15.09 -7.42
N LEU A 306 13.10 14.30 -7.05
CA LEU A 306 11.99 14.77 -6.22
C LEU A 306 12.51 15.28 -4.86
N PHE A 307 13.31 14.49 -4.15
CA PHE A 307 13.87 14.87 -2.85
C PHE A 307 14.80 16.09 -2.94
N GLN A 308 15.58 16.21 -4.02
CA GLN A 308 16.42 17.37 -4.28
C GLN A 308 15.59 18.65 -4.52
N LYS A 309 14.55 18.59 -5.35
CA LYS A 309 13.64 19.73 -5.59
C LYS A 309 12.97 20.25 -4.30
N MET A 310 12.83 19.42 -3.28
CA MET A 310 12.24 19.80 -2.00
C MET A 310 13.27 20.28 -0.96
N LYS A 311 14.58 20.26 -1.27
CA LYS A 311 15.62 20.92 -0.48
C LYS A 311 15.67 22.43 -0.77
N ASP A 312 15.46 22.83 -2.02
CA ASP A 312 15.46 24.23 -2.45
C ASP A 312 14.08 24.68 -2.95
N PRO A 313 13.32 25.47 -2.16
CA PRO A 313 12.00 25.96 -2.57
C PRO A 313 12.03 27.07 -3.63
N HIS A 314 13.17 27.37 -4.26
CA HIS A 314 13.21 28.31 -5.39
C HIS A 314 12.79 27.60 -6.68
N PRO A 315 11.73 28.07 -7.36
CA PRO A 315 11.19 27.39 -8.54
C PRO A 315 12.19 27.43 -9.69
N LEU A 316 12.22 26.35 -10.48
CA LEU A 316 12.61 26.45 -11.88
C LEU A 316 11.86 27.64 -12.46
N LYS A 317 12.59 28.67 -12.88
CA LYS A 317 12.03 29.71 -13.72
C LYS A 317 11.51 29.01 -14.97
N GLU A 318 10.19 28.91 -15.11
CA GLU A 318 9.60 28.77 -16.43
C GLU A 318 10.03 30.00 -17.23
N GLY A 319 10.84 29.76 -18.28
CA GLY A 319 11.40 30.80 -19.12
C GLY A 319 12.91 30.97 -18.96
N ALA A 320 13.68 30.11 -19.64
CA ALA A 320 15.00 30.45 -20.16
C ALA A 320 15.28 29.59 -21.42
N LEU A 321 14.79 30.15 -22.53
CA LEU A 321 15.01 29.84 -23.96
C LEU A 321 14.45 28.51 -24.51
#